data_AF-A0A7Y4AJD5-F1
#
_entry.id   AF-A0A7Y4AJD5-F1
#
_cell.length_a   1.000
_cell.length_b   1.000
_cell.length_c   1.000
_cell.angle_alpha   90.00
_cell.angle_beta   90.00
_cell.angle_gamma   90.00
#
_symmetry.space_group_name_H-M   'P 1'
#
loop_
_entity.id
_entity.type
_entity.pdbx_description
1 polymer ?
#
loop_
_entity_poly.entity_id
_entity_poly.type
_entity_poly.pdbx_seq_one_letter_code
_entity_poly.pdbx_strand_id
1 'polypeptide(L)'
;MSSVMQIRSELRYLVRELGLLDKNCLNSGLSLTQVHLLTYLRKNGPTPFSELSIQLSVEKASLSRTLNSLVEKLYIETSPSETDKRQKLFSLREMGLKRLEEADDSANNELSQLLSLMNPEDTKNVIDGLRALRLSAFRKNATHNRARIQIEACTPVYRAEIDSLIQDTFADEQNIPESLIPLSADINQKWWLARSGEYVLGAVAAWEQESEWHWGRFVVDNRFRGLGIEKALARYSLAQILQETNEIYIEARDTTVNIVKTLGGEVQGDKFDFYGMPVTPMRLTQTQFNDVTEGQEFTLPNHL
;
A
#
# COMPACT_ATOMS: atom_id res chain seq x y z
N MET A 1 -12.53 19.62 -29.42
CA MET A 1 -12.24 20.04 -28.03
C MET A 1 -11.13 19.16 -27.48
N SER A 2 -10.17 19.69 -26.72
CA SER A 2 -9.10 18.87 -26.12
C SER A 2 -9.69 17.88 -25.10
N SER A 3 -9.19 16.64 -25.06
CA SER A 3 -9.59 15.62 -24.08
C SER A 3 -9.48 16.11 -22.64
N VAL A 4 -8.53 17.01 -22.34
CA VAL A 4 -8.39 17.65 -21.03
C VAL A 4 -9.62 18.48 -20.66
N MET A 5 -10.18 19.23 -21.60
CA MET A 5 -11.38 20.04 -21.37
C MET A 5 -12.62 19.17 -21.13
N GLN A 6 -12.74 18.07 -21.87
CA GLN A 6 -13.83 17.10 -21.71
C GLN A 6 -13.78 16.45 -20.33
N ILE A 7 -12.62 15.86 -19.95
CA ILE A 7 -12.43 15.23 -18.63
C ILE A 7 -12.74 16.22 -17.50
N ARG A 8 -12.25 17.46 -17.59
CA ARG A 8 -12.53 18.49 -16.58
C ARG A 8 -14.02 18.81 -16.48
N SER A 9 -14.74 18.83 -17.59
CA SER A 9 -16.18 19.07 -17.61
C SER A 9 -16.93 17.90 -16.97
N GLU A 10 -16.60 16.67 -17.36
CA GLU A 10 -17.21 15.46 -16.79
C GLU A 10 -16.99 15.36 -15.29
N LEU A 11 -15.78 15.64 -14.79
CA LEU A 11 -15.52 15.66 -13.35
C LEU A 11 -16.40 16.66 -12.59
N ARG A 12 -16.67 17.84 -13.17
CA ARG A 12 -17.53 18.84 -12.53
C ARG A 12 -18.99 18.41 -12.52
N TYR A 13 -19.47 17.83 -13.62
CA TYR A 13 -20.82 17.28 -13.67
C TYR A 13 -20.97 16.13 -12.68
N LEU A 14 -20.05 15.17 -12.68
CA LEU A 14 -20.05 14.04 -11.75
C LEU A 14 -20.04 14.49 -10.29
N VAL A 15 -19.18 15.44 -9.91
CA VAL A 15 -19.15 16.00 -8.55
C VAL A 15 -20.49 16.64 -8.15
N ARG A 16 -21.19 17.29 -9.08
CA ARG A 16 -22.50 17.89 -8.83
C ARG A 16 -23.60 16.84 -8.76
N GLU A 17 -23.70 15.95 -9.74
CA GLU A 17 -24.76 14.94 -9.83
C GLU A 17 -24.66 13.90 -8.70
N LEU A 18 -23.45 13.57 -8.24
CA LEU A 18 -23.24 12.70 -7.07
C LEU A 18 -23.38 13.43 -5.72
N GLY A 19 -23.73 14.73 -5.73
CA GLY A 19 -23.91 15.52 -4.50
C GLY A 19 -22.64 15.68 -3.66
N LEU A 20 -21.44 15.50 -4.23
CA LEU A 20 -20.17 15.48 -3.48
C LEU A 20 -19.76 16.86 -2.94
N LEU A 21 -20.43 17.93 -3.36
CA LEU A 21 -20.23 19.29 -2.86
C LEU A 21 -20.94 19.55 -1.52
N ASP A 22 -21.92 18.73 -1.17
CA ASP A 22 -22.61 18.85 0.12
C ASP A 22 -21.82 18.11 1.22
N LYS A 23 -22.10 18.41 2.50
CA LYS A 23 -21.56 17.68 3.66
C LYS A 23 -22.22 16.30 3.86
N ASN A 24 -22.76 15.73 2.79
CA ASN A 24 -23.54 14.51 2.76
C ASN A 24 -23.20 13.69 1.50
N CYS A 25 -21.97 13.20 1.44
CA CYS A 25 -21.44 12.45 0.30
C CYS A 25 -22.29 11.19 0.07
N LEU A 26 -22.89 11.04 -1.11
CA LEU A 26 -23.71 9.86 -1.48
C LEU A 26 -24.78 9.51 -0.42
N ASN A 27 -25.44 10.53 0.14
CA ASN A 27 -26.46 10.37 1.19
C ASN A 27 -25.99 9.66 2.47
N SER A 28 -24.67 9.57 2.69
CA SER A 28 -24.06 8.87 3.81
C SER A 28 -24.19 9.58 5.16
N GLY A 29 -24.62 10.84 5.18
CA GLY A 29 -24.64 11.79 6.30
C GLY A 29 -23.26 12.14 6.86
N LEU A 30 -22.20 11.89 6.07
CA LEU A 30 -20.83 12.30 6.33
C LEU A 30 -20.31 13.13 5.16
N SER A 31 -19.44 14.10 5.43
CA SER A 31 -18.69 14.77 4.37
C SER A 31 -17.65 13.84 3.76
N LEU A 32 -17.25 14.09 2.51
CA LEU A 32 -16.24 13.28 1.81
C LEU A 32 -14.95 13.12 2.63
N THR A 33 -14.47 14.20 3.26
CA THR A 33 -13.28 14.16 4.13
C THR A 33 -13.49 13.30 5.37
N GLN A 34 -14.70 13.30 5.97
CA GLN A 34 -14.99 12.45 7.12
C GLN A 34 -15.03 10.98 6.74
N VAL A 35 -15.65 10.62 5.61
CA VAL A 35 -15.67 9.24 5.11
C VAL A 35 -14.24 8.75 4.89
N HIS A 36 -13.41 9.51 4.17
CA HIS A 36 -12.01 9.15 3.95
C HIS A 36 -11.22 9.00 5.25
N LEU A 37 -11.42 9.88 6.23
CA LEU A 37 -10.74 9.77 7.53
C LEU A 37 -11.14 8.50 8.28
N LEU A 38 -12.45 8.23 8.39
CA LEU A 38 -12.93 7.07 9.14
C LEU A 38 -12.53 5.76 8.43
N THR A 39 -12.61 5.71 7.10
CA THR A 39 -12.14 4.56 6.29
C THR A 39 -10.64 4.33 6.48
N TYR A 40 -9.84 5.39 6.44
CA TYR A 40 -8.41 5.29 6.67
C TYR A 40 -8.11 4.73 8.07
N LEU A 41 -8.75 5.28 9.11
CA LEU A 41 -8.56 4.85 10.49
C LEU A 41 -9.08 3.42 10.73
N ARG A 42 -10.18 3.02 10.07
CA ARG A 42 -10.69 1.63 10.10
C ARG A 42 -9.64 0.65 9.60
N LYS A 43 -8.94 0.99 8.51
CA LYS A 43 -7.93 0.12 7.89
C LYS A 43 -6.59 0.15 8.63
N ASN A 44 -6.10 1.34 8.99
CA ASN A 44 -4.73 1.55 9.47
C ASN A 44 -4.61 1.57 11.01
N GLY A 45 -5.72 1.70 11.72
CA GLY A 45 -5.72 1.82 13.18
C GLY A 45 -5.21 3.19 13.67
N PRO A 46 -4.60 3.25 14.87
CA PRO A 46 -4.11 4.49 15.47
C PRO A 46 -3.12 5.23 14.56
N THR A 47 -3.51 6.39 14.03
CA THR A 47 -2.75 7.11 13.00
C THR A 47 -2.39 8.53 13.46
N PRO A 48 -1.15 9.01 13.29
CA PRO A 48 -0.79 10.37 13.63
C PRO A 48 -1.30 11.41 12.62
N PHE A 49 -1.46 12.65 13.07
CA PHE A 49 -1.87 13.78 12.22
C PHE A 49 -1.01 13.95 10.96
N SER A 50 0.31 13.76 11.09
CA SER A 50 1.28 13.91 10.00
C SER A 50 1.00 12.94 8.85
N GLU A 51 0.68 11.69 9.17
CA GLU A 51 0.35 10.67 8.18
C GLU A 51 -1.00 10.97 7.51
N LEU A 52 -2.03 11.26 8.30
CA LEU A 52 -3.35 11.64 7.76
C LEU A 52 -3.26 12.84 6.80
N SER A 53 -2.43 13.84 7.13
CA SER A 53 -2.21 15.01 6.28
C SER A 53 -1.54 14.66 4.95
N ILE A 54 -0.57 13.74 4.96
CA ILE A 54 0.12 13.29 3.75
C ILE A 54 -0.82 12.45 2.91
N GLN A 55 -1.42 11.41 3.49
CA GLN A 55 -2.16 10.39 2.75
C GLN A 55 -3.45 10.93 2.15
N LEU A 56 -4.23 11.70 2.91
CA LEU A 56 -5.52 12.21 2.44
C LEU A 56 -5.42 13.44 1.51
N SER A 57 -4.23 14.00 1.31
CA SER A 57 -4.03 15.23 0.51
C SER A 57 -4.83 16.44 1.00
N VAL A 58 -5.13 16.53 2.30
CA VAL A 58 -5.95 17.61 2.88
C VAL A 58 -5.06 18.65 3.57
N GLU A 59 -5.41 19.93 3.42
CA GLU A 59 -4.75 21.02 4.13
C GLU A 59 -4.84 20.86 5.65
N LYS A 60 -3.75 21.16 6.36
CA LYS A 60 -3.63 20.97 7.82
C LYS A 60 -4.77 21.63 8.62
N ALA A 61 -5.15 22.86 8.27
CA ALA A 61 -6.23 23.58 8.95
C ALA A 61 -7.62 22.95 8.71
N SER A 62 -7.84 22.37 7.53
CA SER A 62 -9.08 21.63 7.23
C SER A 62 -9.10 20.30 7.98
N LEU A 63 -8.00 19.54 7.92
CA LEU A 63 -7.85 18.26 8.61
C LEU A 63 -8.06 18.41 10.13
N SER A 64 -7.44 19.41 10.76
CA SER A 64 -7.58 19.66 12.20
C SER A 64 -9.02 19.95 12.60
N ARG A 65 -9.74 20.78 11.83
CA ARG A 65 -11.17 21.06 12.08
C ARG A 65 -12.02 19.80 11.96
N THR A 66 -11.76 18.98 10.94
CA THR A 66 -12.52 17.73 10.73
C THR A 66 -12.26 16.72 11.84
N LEU A 67 -11.00 16.54 12.26
CA LEU A 67 -10.64 15.66 13.37
C LEU A 67 -11.29 16.11 14.67
N ASN A 68 -11.24 17.40 15.01
CA ASN A 68 -11.91 17.93 16.20
C ASN A 68 -13.41 17.66 16.17
N SER A 69 -14.07 17.88 15.03
CA SER A 69 -15.51 17.57 14.88
C SER A 69 -15.81 16.07 15.05
N LEU A 70 -14.95 15.18 14.58
CA LEU A 70 -15.11 13.74 14.77
C LEU A 70 -14.89 13.31 16.22
N VAL A 71 -13.97 13.96 16.94
CA VAL A 71 -13.77 13.75 18.39
C VAL A 71 -14.99 14.23 19.17
N GLU A 72 -15.51 15.42 18.88
CA GLU A 72 -16.73 15.96 19.51
C GLU A 72 -17.94 15.05 19.30
N LYS A 73 -18.06 14.43 18.13
CA LYS A 73 -19.09 13.43 17.81
C LYS A 73 -18.85 12.05 18.42
N LEU A 74 -17.74 11.85 19.13
CA LEU A 74 -17.34 10.57 19.70
C LEU A 74 -17.12 9.47 18.64
N TYR A 75 -16.84 9.83 17.40
CA TYR A 75 -16.53 8.86 16.33
C TYR A 75 -15.07 8.44 16.34
N ILE A 76 -14.19 9.32 16.81
CA ILE A 76 -12.77 9.01 17.00
C ILE A 76 -12.33 9.47 18.39
N GLU A 77 -11.21 8.95 18.85
CA GLU A 77 -10.52 9.38 20.07
C GLU A 77 -9.06 9.72 19.80
N THR A 78 -8.42 10.37 20.78
CA THR A 78 -7.00 10.70 20.72
C THR A 78 -6.24 10.06 21.86
N SER A 79 -5.10 9.46 21.57
CA SER A 79 -4.15 8.94 22.54
C SER A 79 -2.75 9.52 22.30
N PRO A 80 -1.87 9.59 23.32
CA PRO A 80 -0.47 9.92 23.09
C PRO A 80 0.24 8.78 22.35
N SER A 81 1.17 9.11 21.45
CA SER A 81 2.04 8.10 20.85
C SER A 81 2.99 7.50 21.90
N GLU A 82 3.25 6.21 21.80
CA GLU A 82 4.19 5.49 22.67
C GLU A 82 5.63 5.96 22.47
N THR A 83 5.97 6.38 21.24
CA THR A 83 7.33 6.80 20.85
C THR A 83 7.59 8.29 21.09
N ASP A 84 6.56 9.14 20.95
CA ASP A 84 6.64 10.57 21.27
C ASP A 84 5.32 11.05 21.90
N LYS A 85 5.29 11.22 23.22
CA LYS A 85 4.09 11.67 23.95
C LYS A 85 3.56 13.04 23.50
N ARG A 86 4.33 13.83 22.75
CA ARG A 86 3.88 15.10 22.16
C ARG A 86 3.01 14.89 20.92
N GLN A 87 3.13 13.74 20.26
CA GLN A 87 2.33 13.36 19.11
C GLN A 87 1.02 12.72 19.56
N LYS A 88 -0.09 13.16 18.97
CA LYS A 88 -1.40 12.54 19.15
C LYS A 88 -1.65 11.53 18.04
N LEU A 89 -2.08 10.33 18.42
CA LEU A 89 -2.66 9.33 17.53
C LEU A 89 -4.18 9.48 17.55
N PHE A 90 -4.79 9.26 16.40
CA PHE A 90 -6.24 9.27 16.22
C PHE A 90 -6.69 7.84 15.94
N SER A 91 -7.74 7.40 16.64
CA SER A 91 -8.26 6.03 16.53
C SER A 91 -9.78 6.05 16.39
N LEU A 92 -10.30 5.13 15.58
CA LEU A 92 -11.74 4.96 15.42
C LEU A 92 -12.36 4.40 16.70
N ARG A 93 -13.51 4.94 17.12
CA ARG A 93 -14.33 4.37 18.19
C ARG A 93 -15.43 3.49 17.60
N GLU A 94 -16.04 2.64 18.43
CA GLU A 94 -17.17 1.79 18.03
C GLU A 94 -18.33 2.59 17.41
N MET A 95 -18.66 3.76 17.99
CA MET A 95 -19.66 4.67 17.41
C MET A 95 -19.27 5.17 16.02
N GLY A 96 -17.97 5.45 15.80
CA GLY A 96 -17.47 5.88 14.50
C GLY A 96 -17.49 4.76 13.47
N LEU A 97 -17.19 3.53 13.89
CA LEU A 97 -17.29 2.34 13.05
C LEU A 97 -18.73 2.10 12.60
N LYS A 98 -19.67 2.05 13.54
CA LYS A 98 -21.10 1.90 13.22
C LYS A 98 -21.59 3.01 12.28
N ARG A 99 -21.18 4.25 12.54
CA ARG A 99 -21.56 5.37 11.68
C ARG A 99 -20.99 5.24 10.27
N LEU A 100 -19.77 4.73 10.14
CA LEU A 100 -19.13 4.47 8.86
C LEU A 100 -19.82 3.32 8.11
N GLU A 101 -20.24 2.26 8.79
CA GLU A 101 -21.01 1.17 8.18
C GLU A 101 -22.35 1.68 7.63
N GLU A 102 -23.11 2.47 8.41
CA GLU A 102 -24.35 3.11 7.95
C GLU A 102 -24.12 4.04 6.73
N ALA A 103 -22.97 4.71 6.71
CA ALA A 103 -22.54 5.55 5.60
C ALA A 103 -22.19 4.73 4.35
N ASP A 104 -21.45 3.64 4.50
CA ASP A 104 -21.08 2.72 3.42
C ASP A 104 -22.34 2.08 2.81
N ASP A 105 -23.30 1.64 3.63
CA ASP A 105 -24.59 1.08 3.18
C ASP A 105 -25.42 2.09 2.37
N SER A 106 -25.49 3.33 2.85
CA SER A 106 -26.21 4.40 2.15
C SER A 106 -25.56 4.71 0.79
N ALA A 107 -24.24 4.79 0.76
CA ALA A 107 -23.48 5.05 -0.47
C ALA A 107 -23.59 3.89 -1.48
N ASN A 108 -23.56 2.65 -1.00
CA ASN A 108 -23.75 1.46 -1.82
C ASN A 108 -25.15 1.40 -2.43
N ASN A 109 -26.19 1.75 -1.67
CA ASN A 109 -27.56 1.82 -2.18
C ASN A 109 -27.71 2.89 -3.26
N GLU A 110 -27.16 4.09 -3.04
CA GLU A 110 -27.17 5.18 -4.02
C GLU A 110 -26.47 4.76 -5.32
N LEU A 111 -25.26 4.22 -5.22
CA LEU A 111 -24.52 3.75 -6.39
C LEU A 111 -25.22 2.58 -7.08
N SER A 112 -25.82 1.65 -6.34
CA SER A 112 -26.55 0.52 -6.94
C SER A 112 -27.73 0.99 -7.79
N GLN A 113 -28.45 2.03 -7.34
CA GLN A 113 -29.53 2.64 -8.12
C GLN A 113 -28.99 3.27 -9.41
N LEU A 114 -27.87 3.99 -9.33
CA LEU A 114 -27.22 4.58 -10.52
C LEU A 114 -26.71 3.50 -11.49
N LEU A 115 -26.06 2.45 -10.99
CA LEU A 115 -25.55 1.34 -11.80
C LEU A 115 -26.68 0.54 -12.47
N SER A 116 -27.86 0.47 -11.85
CA SER A 116 -29.03 -0.22 -12.44
C SER A 116 -29.54 0.41 -13.74
N LEU A 117 -29.15 1.66 -14.02
CA LEU A 117 -29.49 2.39 -15.24
C LEU A 117 -28.47 2.15 -16.37
N MET A 118 -27.40 1.40 -16.10
CA MET A 118 -26.35 1.09 -17.06
C MET A 118 -26.38 -0.40 -17.43
N ASN A 119 -25.94 -0.70 -18.64
CA ASN A 119 -25.68 -2.10 -19.00
C ASN A 119 -24.35 -2.57 -18.36
N PRO A 120 -24.08 -3.89 -18.33
CA PRO A 120 -22.86 -4.43 -17.74
C PRO A 120 -21.56 -3.95 -18.42
N GLU A 121 -21.59 -3.68 -19.72
CA GLU A 121 -20.43 -3.20 -20.49
C GLU A 121 -20.07 -1.76 -20.10
N ASP A 122 -21.05 -0.87 -20.00
CA ASP A 122 -20.87 0.50 -19.55
C ASP A 122 -20.38 0.56 -18.10
N THR A 123 -20.91 -0.31 -17.24
CA THR A 123 -20.43 -0.43 -15.85
C THR A 123 -18.95 -0.79 -15.80
N LYS A 124 -18.52 -1.75 -16.61
CA LYS A 124 -17.10 -2.12 -16.74
C LYS A 124 -16.27 -0.95 -17.29
N ASN A 125 -16.73 -0.28 -18.32
CA ASN A 125 -16.04 0.87 -18.93
C ASN A 125 -15.85 2.02 -17.92
N VAL A 126 -16.85 2.29 -17.07
CA VAL A 126 -16.77 3.28 -15.99
C VAL A 126 -15.71 2.87 -14.97
N ILE A 127 -15.73 1.63 -14.49
CA ILE A 127 -14.75 1.12 -13.52
C ILE A 127 -13.33 1.23 -14.07
N ASP A 128 -13.11 0.79 -15.31
CA ASP A 128 -11.78 0.81 -15.93
C ASP A 128 -11.31 2.25 -16.21
N GLY A 129 -12.20 3.12 -16.66
CA GLY A 129 -11.91 4.55 -16.88
C GLY A 129 -11.56 5.29 -15.59
N LEU A 130 -12.35 5.12 -14.52
CA LEU A 130 -12.07 5.70 -13.20
C LEU A 130 -10.76 5.16 -12.62
N ARG A 131 -10.50 3.86 -12.78
CA ARG A 131 -9.25 3.22 -12.35
C ARG A 131 -8.05 3.81 -13.10
N ALA A 132 -8.14 3.95 -14.42
CA ALA A 132 -7.07 4.52 -15.24
C ALA A 132 -6.78 5.99 -14.86
N LEU A 133 -7.84 6.79 -14.65
CA LEU A 133 -7.71 8.18 -14.21
C LEU A 133 -7.08 8.26 -12.81
N ARG A 134 -7.55 7.44 -11.87
CA ARG A 134 -7.00 7.34 -10.51
C ARG A 134 -5.51 6.98 -10.52
N LEU A 135 -5.11 5.97 -11.28
CA LEU A 135 -3.70 5.54 -11.37
C LEU A 135 -2.80 6.63 -11.99
N SER A 136 -3.31 7.34 -13.00
CA SER A 136 -2.60 8.47 -13.61
C SER A 136 -2.42 9.63 -12.62
N ALA A 137 -3.46 9.96 -11.87
CA ALA A 137 -3.41 10.97 -10.81
C ALA A 137 -2.45 10.56 -9.68
N PHE A 138 -2.48 9.29 -9.28
CA PHE A 138 -1.56 8.72 -8.29
C PHE A 138 -0.11 8.86 -8.75
N ARG A 139 0.23 8.39 -9.96
CA ARG A 139 1.60 8.48 -10.51
C ARG A 139 2.09 9.92 -10.52
N LYS A 140 1.26 10.86 -10.98
CA LYS A 140 1.60 12.29 -10.93
C LYS A 140 1.91 12.73 -9.50
N ASN A 141 1.04 12.41 -8.54
CA ASN A 141 1.18 12.88 -7.16
C ASN A 141 2.35 12.21 -6.41
N ALA A 142 2.58 10.91 -6.63
CA ALA A 142 3.68 10.16 -6.03
C ALA A 142 5.06 10.65 -6.52
N THR A 143 5.17 11.06 -7.79
CA THR A 143 6.42 11.67 -8.30
C THR A 143 6.75 13.00 -7.62
N HIS A 144 5.75 13.79 -7.24
CA HIS A 144 5.96 15.09 -6.58
C HIS A 144 6.08 14.98 -5.06
N ASN A 145 5.47 13.96 -4.46
CA ASN A 145 5.48 13.73 -3.02
C ASN A 145 5.62 12.24 -2.75
N ARG A 146 6.88 11.77 -2.74
CA ARG A 146 7.21 10.37 -2.51
C ARG A 146 6.85 9.91 -1.10
N ALA A 147 6.75 10.83 -0.13
CA ALA A 147 6.40 10.52 1.26
C ALA A 147 5.00 9.89 1.41
N ARG A 148 4.19 9.89 0.34
CA ARG A 148 2.94 9.14 0.23
C ARG A 148 3.12 7.64 0.21
N ILE A 149 4.26 7.15 -0.25
CA ILE A 149 4.57 5.73 -0.27
C ILE A 149 5.31 5.41 1.02
N GLN A 150 4.67 4.62 1.87
CA GLN A 150 5.20 4.13 3.12
C GLN A 150 5.70 2.71 2.93
N ILE A 151 6.80 2.39 3.60
CA ILE A 151 7.35 1.03 3.65
C ILE A 151 7.41 0.64 5.12
N GLU A 152 6.81 -0.51 5.44
CA GLU A 152 6.63 -0.93 6.82
C GLU A 152 6.53 -2.46 6.92
N ALA A 153 6.66 -2.96 8.14
CA ALA A 153 6.31 -4.35 8.45
C ALA A 153 4.82 -4.58 8.23
N CYS A 154 4.47 -5.73 7.66
CA CYS A 154 3.09 -6.05 7.37
C CYS A 154 2.30 -6.30 8.65
N THR A 155 1.18 -5.58 8.78
CA THR A 155 0.14 -5.89 9.76
C THR A 155 -0.89 -6.85 9.15
N PRO A 156 -1.61 -7.65 9.96
CA PRO A 156 -2.57 -8.64 9.46
C PRO A 156 -3.66 -8.04 8.55
N VAL A 157 -3.97 -6.75 8.71
CA VAL A 157 -5.02 -6.07 7.94
C VAL A 157 -4.73 -6.00 6.45
N TYR A 158 -3.46 -6.07 6.02
CA TYR A 158 -3.06 -6.02 4.61
C TYR A 158 -2.83 -7.40 4.00
N ARG A 159 -3.00 -8.48 4.77
CA ARG A 159 -2.59 -9.80 4.30
C ARG A 159 -3.38 -10.26 3.10
N ALA A 160 -4.69 -10.02 3.09
CA ALA A 160 -5.56 -10.38 1.96
C ALA A 160 -5.16 -9.64 0.67
N GLU A 161 -4.84 -8.34 0.75
CA GLU A 161 -4.38 -7.57 -0.40
C GLU A 161 -3.00 -8.03 -0.91
N ILE A 162 -2.10 -8.42 0.01
CA ILE A 162 -0.80 -8.99 -0.35
C ILE A 162 -0.98 -10.33 -1.04
N ASP A 163 -1.80 -11.23 -0.49
CA ASP A 163 -2.05 -12.55 -1.05
C ASP A 163 -2.64 -12.41 -2.48
N SER A 164 -3.60 -11.50 -2.68
CA SER A 164 -4.14 -11.18 -4.00
C SER A 164 -3.07 -10.63 -4.95
N LEU A 165 -2.25 -9.67 -4.52
CA LEU A 165 -1.19 -9.09 -5.36
C LEU A 165 -0.17 -10.16 -5.81
N ILE A 166 0.18 -11.06 -4.89
CA ILE A 166 1.14 -12.13 -5.18
C ILE A 166 0.49 -13.17 -6.10
N GLN A 167 -0.76 -13.56 -5.86
CA GLN A 167 -1.46 -14.48 -6.76
C GLN A 167 -1.53 -13.91 -8.18
N ASP A 168 -2.01 -12.67 -8.34
CA ASP A 168 -2.10 -11.99 -9.64
C ASP A 168 -0.73 -11.93 -10.35
N THR A 169 0.37 -11.74 -9.61
CA THR A 169 1.70 -11.56 -10.23
C THR A 169 2.44 -12.88 -10.47
N PHE A 170 2.30 -13.86 -9.59
CA PHE A 170 3.05 -15.12 -9.68
C PHE A 170 2.28 -16.21 -10.44
N ALA A 171 0.95 -16.26 -10.31
CA ALA A 171 0.13 -17.20 -11.09
C ALA A 171 -0.04 -16.71 -12.53
N ASP A 172 -0.55 -15.49 -12.73
CA ASP A 172 -0.91 -15.02 -14.08
C ASP A 172 0.30 -14.58 -14.91
N GLU A 173 1.26 -13.85 -14.32
CA GLU A 173 2.42 -13.34 -15.10
C GLU A 173 3.56 -14.36 -15.19
N GLN A 174 3.68 -15.30 -14.25
CA GLN A 174 4.86 -16.18 -14.11
C GLN A 174 4.55 -17.69 -14.18
N ASN A 175 3.29 -18.08 -14.35
CA ASN A 175 2.85 -19.48 -14.46
C ASN A 175 3.28 -20.38 -13.28
N ILE A 176 3.45 -19.80 -12.09
CA ILE A 176 3.76 -20.58 -10.88
C ILE A 176 2.44 -21.14 -10.34
N PRO A 177 2.36 -22.45 -10.02
CA PRO A 177 1.15 -23.04 -9.46
C PRO A 177 0.69 -22.31 -8.20
N GLU A 178 -0.60 -21.94 -8.14
CA GLU A 178 -1.20 -21.19 -7.02
C GLU A 178 -0.95 -21.86 -5.66
N SER A 179 -0.88 -23.18 -5.61
CA SER A 179 -0.63 -23.95 -4.40
C SER A 179 0.77 -23.75 -3.80
N LEU A 180 1.73 -23.25 -4.57
CA LEU A 180 3.12 -23.04 -4.16
C LEU A 180 3.42 -21.57 -3.79
N ILE A 181 2.47 -20.68 -4.05
CA ILE A 181 2.62 -19.25 -3.81
C ILE A 181 2.53 -18.93 -2.30
N PRO A 182 1.51 -19.39 -1.55
CA PRO A 182 1.39 -19.11 -0.13
C PRO A 182 2.55 -19.72 0.66
N LEU A 183 3.04 -18.97 1.64
CA LEU A 183 3.88 -19.52 2.69
C LEU A 183 2.99 -20.16 3.77
N SER A 184 3.35 -21.36 4.23
CA SER A 184 2.62 -22.01 5.33
C SER A 184 2.62 -21.13 6.57
N ALA A 185 1.48 -21.04 7.27
CA ALA A 185 1.36 -20.28 8.51
C ALA A 185 2.25 -20.83 9.65
N ASP A 186 2.64 -22.11 9.57
CA ASP A 186 3.47 -22.79 10.56
C ASP A 186 4.97 -22.46 10.42
N ILE A 187 5.35 -21.80 9.32
CA ILE A 187 6.73 -21.38 9.08
C ILE A 187 6.94 -20.00 9.70
N ASN A 188 8.07 -19.85 10.40
CA ASN A 188 8.55 -18.56 10.87
C ASN A 188 8.79 -17.64 9.66
N GLN A 189 8.00 -16.59 9.56
CA GLN A 189 7.98 -15.70 8.40
C GLN A 189 7.71 -14.26 8.79
N LYS A 190 8.25 -13.36 8.00
CA LYS A 190 8.05 -11.92 8.12
C LYS A 190 7.68 -11.35 6.78
N TRP A 191 6.77 -10.39 6.80
CA TRP A 191 6.29 -9.71 5.62
C TRP A 191 6.51 -8.22 5.77
N TRP A 192 6.86 -7.57 4.67
CA TRP A 192 6.91 -6.13 4.55
C TRP A 192 6.11 -5.71 3.33
N LEU A 193 5.55 -4.51 3.39
CA LEU A 193 4.82 -3.95 2.26
C LEU A 193 5.25 -2.52 1.96
N ALA A 194 5.08 -2.14 0.71
CA ALA A 194 5.00 -0.75 0.29
C ALA A 194 3.53 -0.41 0.08
N ARG A 195 3.04 0.65 0.72
CA ARG A 195 1.65 1.12 0.57
C ARG A 195 1.56 2.62 0.33
N SER A 196 0.47 3.07 -0.26
CA SER A 196 0.06 4.47 -0.18
C SER A 196 -1.40 4.56 0.21
N GLY A 197 -1.62 5.15 1.37
CA GLY A 197 -2.83 5.03 2.15
C GLY A 197 -3.24 3.57 2.32
N GLU A 198 -4.40 3.20 1.80
CA GLU A 198 -4.95 1.85 1.87
C GLU A 198 -4.49 0.94 0.72
N TYR A 199 -3.77 1.46 -0.27
CA TYR A 199 -3.33 0.69 -1.43
C TYR A 199 -2.00 0.00 -1.18
N VAL A 200 -1.98 -1.34 -1.29
CA VAL A 200 -0.73 -2.12 -1.37
C VAL A 200 -0.13 -1.94 -2.77
N LEU A 201 1.11 -1.50 -2.82
CA LEU A 201 1.87 -1.25 -4.06
C LEU A 201 2.92 -2.34 -4.32
N GLY A 202 3.36 -3.01 -3.27
CA GLY A 202 4.33 -4.09 -3.33
C GLY A 202 4.44 -4.82 -2.00
N ALA A 203 4.95 -6.04 -2.03
CA ALA A 203 5.13 -6.88 -0.87
C ALA A 203 6.39 -7.73 -1.02
N VAL A 204 6.93 -8.15 0.12
CA VAL A 204 8.07 -9.06 0.19
C VAL A 204 8.06 -9.85 1.48
N ALA A 205 8.56 -11.08 1.41
CA ALA A 205 8.68 -11.97 2.56
C ALA A 205 10.13 -12.35 2.84
N ALA A 206 10.39 -12.64 4.11
CA ALA A 206 11.45 -13.53 4.52
C ALA A 206 10.85 -14.69 5.30
N TRP A 207 11.40 -15.90 5.14
CA TRP A 207 10.93 -17.09 5.85
C TRP A 207 12.09 -18.00 6.19
N GLU A 208 11.91 -18.80 7.23
CA GLU A 208 12.89 -19.79 7.68
C GLU A 208 12.55 -21.16 7.11
N GLN A 209 13.52 -21.81 6.47
CA GLN A 209 13.39 -23.18 5.98
C GLN A 209 14.69 -23.92 6.31
N GLU A 210 14.58 -25.10 6.93
CA GLU A 210 15.75 -25.92 7.30
C GLU A 210 16.81 -25.18 8.15
N SER A 211 16.38 -24.22 8.98
CA SER A 211 17.23 -23.31 9.79
C SER A 211 17.99 -22.24 8.99
N GLU A 212 17.63 -22.05 7.72
CA GLU A 212 18.16 -21.00 6.87
C GLU A 212 17.07 -19.95 6.58
N TRP A 213 17.45 -18.67 6.59
CA TRP A 213 16.55 -17.61 6.17
C TRP A 213 16.59 -17.45 4.66
N HIS A 214 15.41 -17.39 4.05
CA HIS A 214 15.21 -17.04 2.65
C HIS A 214 14.50 -15.68 2.56
N TRP A 215 14.76 -14.96 1.48
CA TRP A 215 14.07 -13.71 1.14
C TRP A 215 13.56 -13.75 -0.30
N GLY A 216 12.29 -13.40 -0.49
CA GLY A 216 11.59 -13.63 -1.74
C GLY A 216 10.12 -13.26 -1.65
N ARG A 217 9.27 -13.89 -2.47
CA ARG A 217 7.88 -13.46 -2.71
C ARG A 217 7.80 -11.95 -3.00
N PHE A 218 8.84 -11.46 -3.68
CA PHE A 218 9.06 -10.04 -3.91
C PHE A 218 8.27 -9.58 -5.14
N VAL A 219 7.28 -8.74 -4.90
CA VAL A 219 6.37 -8.22 -5.92
C VAL A 219 6.21 -6.71 -5.75
N VAL A 220 6.22 -6.01 -6.88
CA VAL A 220 5.71 -4.65 -6.99
C VAL A 220 4.74 -4.62 -8.16
N ASP A 221 3.54 -4.13 -7.87
CA ASP A 221 2.47 -4.02 -8.85
C ASP A 221 2.95 -3.22 -10.06
N ASN A 222 2.76 -3.80 -11.25
CA ASN A 222 3.24 -3.25 -12.52
C ASN A 222 2.71 -1.82 -12.79
N ARG A 223 1.58 -1.45 -12.18
CA ARG A 223 0.95 -0.13 -12.26
C ARG A 223 1.74 0.95 -11.55
N PHE A 224 2.69 0.61 -10.68
CA PHE A 224 3.50 1.56 -9.90
C PHE A 224 5.02 1.48 -10.15
N ARG A 225 5.45 0.71 -11.17
CA ARG A 225 6.86 0.63 -11.58
C ARG A 225 7.44 1.99 -11.93
N GLY A 226 8.74 2.14 -11.71
CA GLY A 226 9.49 3.38 -12.00
C GLY A 226 9.43 4.43 -10.89
N LEU A 227 8.73 4.16 -9.78
CA LEU A 227 8.70 5.02 -8.60
C LEU A 227 9.81 4.69 -7.57
N GLY A 228 10.64 3.67 -7.84
CA GLY A 228 11.73 3.26 -6.95
C GLY A 228 11.28 2.38 -5.78
N ILE A 229 10.02 1.91 -5.81
CA ILE A 229 9.42 1.07 -4.76
C ILE A 229 10.21 -0.22 -4.58
N GLU A 230 10.63 -0.86 -5.68
CA GLU A 230 11.38 -2.11 -5.66
C GLU A 230 12.66 -1.98 -4.84
N LYS A 231 13.47 -0.95 -5.13
CA LYS A 231 14.75 -0.74 -4.46
C LYS A 231 14.58 -0.43 -2.99
N ALA A 232 13.59 0.39 -2.64
CA ALA A 232 13.38 0.79 -1.26
C ALA A 232 12.76 -0.33 -0.43
N LEU A 233 11.80 -1.10 -0.98
CA LEU A 233 11.21 -2.24 -0.29
C LEU A 233 12.26 -3.33 -0.06
N ALA A 234 13.12 -3.60 -1.05
CA ALA A 234 14.25 -4.52 -0.88
C ALA A 234 15.23 -4.05 0.18
N ARG A 235 15.67 -2.78 0.11
CA ARG A 235 16.61 -2.23 1.10
C ARG A 235 16.03 -2.26 2.51
N TYR A 236 14.78 -1.86 2.70
CA TYR A 236 14.12 -1.83 4.01
C TYR A 236 13.98 -3.24 4.59
N SER A 237 13.39 -4.17 3.84
CA SER A 237 13.14 -5.53 4.33
C SER A 237 14.44 -6.29 4.63
N LEU A 238 15.47 -6.16 3.78
CA LEU A 238 16.79 -6.76 4.02
C LEU A 238 17.48 -6.14 5.24
N ALA A 239 17.42 -4.81 5.41
CA ALA A 239 17.96 -4.15 6.59
C ALA A 239 17.29 -4.58 7.90
N GLN A 240 15.99 -4.91 7.86
CA GLN A 240 15.25 -5.39 9.02
C GLN A 240 15.62 -6.85 9.34
N ILE A 241 15.57 -7.75 8.36
CA ILE A 241 15.83 -9.17 8.63
C ILE A 241 17.29 -9.45 8.99
N LEU A 242 18.25 -8.72 8.41
CA LEU A 242 19.67 -8.86 8.74
C LEU A 242 20.03 -8.32 10.13
N GLN A 243 19.10 -7.72 10.89
CA GLN A 243 19.29 -7.47 12.33
C GLN A 243 19.09 -8.74 13.16
N GLU A 244 18.48 -9.78 12.58
CA GLU A 244 18.07 -11.00 13.26
C GLU A 244 18.81 -12.25 12.73
N THR A 245 19.40 -12.17 11.53
CA THR A 245 20.24 -13.21 10.94
C THR A 245 21.52 -12.63 10.35
N ASN A 246 22.59 -13.42 10.35
CA ASN A 246 23.88 -13.05 9.77
C ASN A 246 23.92 -13.18 8.24
N GLU A 247 23.05 -14.02 7.68
CA GLU A 247 22.97 -14.25 6.25
C GLU A 247 21.56 -14.64 5.81
N ILE A 248 21.28 -14.41 4.54
CA ILE A 248 20.00 -14.72 3.91
C ILE A 248 20.20 -15.19 2.47
N TYR A 249 19.42 -16.19 2.08
CA TYR A 249 19.42 -16.78 0.74
C TYR A 249 18.29 -16.22 -0.11
N ILE A 250 18.55 -16.06 -1.40
CA ILE A 250 17.64 -15.39 -2.33
C ILE A 250 17.67 -16.09 -3.68
N GLU A 251 16.53 -16.62 -4.14
CA GLU A 251 16.34 -17.03 -5.53
C GLU A 251 15.64 -15.91 -6.32
N ALA A 252 16.42 -15.21 -7.15
CA ALA A 252 15.97 -13.98 -7.77
C ALA A 252 15.99 -14.02 -9.31
N ARG A 253 15.00 -13.37 -9.93
CA ARG A 253 15.03 -13.01 -11.35
C ARG A 253 16.02 -11.87 -11.59
N ASP A 254 16.46 -11.69 -12.84
CA ASP A 254 17.52 -10.74 -13.21
C ASP A 254 17.34 -9.32 -12.67
N THR A 255 16.11 -8.79 -12.66
CA THR A 255 15.83 -7.47 -12.08
C THR A 255 16.14 -7.41 -10.59
N THR A 256 15.70 -8.42 -9.83
CA THR A 256 15.95 -8.54 -8.40
C THR A 256 17.43 -8.82 -8.11
N VAL A 257 18.10 -9.62 -8.93
CA VAL A 257 19.55 -9.87 -8.84
C VAL A 257 20.32 -8.56 -8.89
N ASN A 258 19.98 -7.68 -9.84
CA ASN A 258 20.64 -6.38 -9.96
C ASN A 258 20.42 -5.50 -8.73
N ILE A 259 19.22 -5.54 -8.11
CA ILE A 259 18.94 -4.82 -6.87
C ILE A 259 19.80 -5.39 -5.72
N VAL A 260 19.77 -6.70 -5.52
CA VAL A 260 20.49 -7.37 -4.42
C VAL A 260 22.01 -7.20 -4.54
N LYS A 261 22.56 -7.23 -5.76
CA LYS A 261 23.98 -6.91 -6.01
C LYS A 261 24.35 -5.50 -5.56
N THR A 262 23.48 -4.51 -5.78
CA THR A 262 23.74 -3.13 -5.31
C THR A 262 23.68 -2.98 -3.80
N LEU A 263 23.21 -4.01 -3.08
CA LEU A 263 23.16 -4.08 -1.62
C LEU A 263 24.24 -5.02 -1.05
N GLY A 264 25.19 -5.48 -1.88
CA GLY A 264 26.32 -6.33 -1.45
C GLY A 264 26.10 -7.83 -1.65
N GLY A 265 24.98 -8.27 -2.21
CA GLY A 265 24.70 -9.69 -2.37
C GLY A 265 25.47 -10.33 -3.52
N GLU A 266 25.85 -11.59 -3.32
CA GLU A 266 26.71 -12.35 -4.22
C GLU A 266 25.96 -13.53 -4.85
N VAL A 267 26.29 -13.84 -6.11
CA VAL A 267 25.75 -15.01 -6.81
C VAL A 267 26.44 -16.26 -6.28
N GLN A 268 25.67 -17.28 -5.89
CA GLN A 268 26.19 -18.53 -5.32
C GLN A 268 26.35 -19.66 -6.35
N GLY A 269 25.76 -19.51 -7.53
CA GLY A 269 25.80 -20.55 -8.56
C GLY A 269 25.15 -20.13 -9.86
N ASP A 270 25.05 -21.09 -10.78
CA ASP A 270 24.44 -20.88 -12.09
C ASP A 270 22.93 -20.65 -11.99
N LYS A 271 22.40 -19.98 -13.02
CA LYS A 271 20.95 -19.85 -13.17
C LYS A 271 20.32 -21.22 -13.42
N PHE A 272 19.17 -21.45 -12.83
CA PHE A 272 18.37 -22.65 -13.07
C PHE A 272 16.94 -22.27 -13.46
N ASP A 273 16.26 -23.14 -14.22
CA ASP A 273 14.87 -22.93 -14.63
C ASP A 273 13.94 -23.08 -13.43
N PHE A 274 13.07 -22.08 -13.25
CA PHE A 274 12.03 -22.08 -12.23
C PHE A 274 10.70 -21.71 -12.88
N TYR A 275 9.94 -22.74 -13.27
CA TYR A 275 8.65 -22.61 -13.97
C TYR A 275 8.75 -21.83 -15.28
N GLY A 276 9.71 -22.22 -16.14
CA GLY A 276 9.87 -21.65 -17.48
C GLY A 276 10.57 -20.29 -17.50
N MET A 277 11.05 -19.82 -16.35
CA MET A 277 11.86 -18.62 -16.26
C MET A 277 13.05 -18.81 -15.31
N PRO A 278 14.25 -18.36 -15.68
CA PRO A 278 15.44 -18.60 -14.87
C PRO A 278 15.46 -17.73 -13.61
N VAL A 279 15.93 -18.33 -12.51
CA VAL A 279 16.29 -17.63 -11.27
C VAL A 279 17.77 -17.85 -10.95
N THR A 280 18.38 -16.89 -10.27
CA THR A 280 19.78 -16.92 -9.85
C THR A 280 19.83 -17.07 -8.33
N PRO A 281 20.52 -18.09 -7.79
CA PRO A 281 20.73 -18.22 -6.36
C PRO A 281 21.75 -17.17 -5.88
N MET A 282 21.40 -16.47 -4.82
CA MET A 282 22.21 -15.43 -4.21
C MET A 282 22.28 -15.59 -2.70
N ARG A 283 23.34 -15.03 -2.11
CA ARG A 283 23.52 -14.91 -0.67
C ARG A 283 23.88 -13.47 -0.34
N LEU A 284 23.32 -12.95 0.74
CA LEU A 284 23.67 -11.65 1.30
C LEU A 284 23.94 -11.82 2.79
N THR A 285 25.09 -11.36 3.25
CA THR A 285 25.46 -11.34 4.67
C THR A 285 25.24 -9.96 5.27
N GLN A 286 25.08 -9.90 6.60
CA GLN A 286 24.96 -8.66 7.34
C GLN A 286 26.18 -7.75 7.13
N THR A 287 27.39 -8.33 7.13
CA THR A 287 28.64 -7.59 6.87
C THR A 287 28.65 -6.97 5.48
N GLN A 288 28.34 -7.75 4.44
CA GLN A 288 28.26 -7.25 3.06
C GLN A 288 27.24 -6.10 2.92
N PHE A 289 26.09 -6.22 3.59
CA PHE A 289 25.07 -5.18 3.57
C PHE A 289 25.54 -3.91 4.28
N ASN A 290 26.15 -4.04 5.45
CA ASN A 290 26.66 -2.91 6.24
C ASN A 290 27.80 -2.18 5.52
N ASP A 291 28.75 -2.90 4.92
CA ASP A 291 29.88 -2.32 4.17
C ASP A 291 29.40 -1.40 3.03
N VAL A 292 28.30 -1.78 2.36
CA VAL A 292 27.70 -0.99 1.27
C VAL A 292 26.84 0.17 1.80
N THR A 293 26.24 0.01 2.98
CA THR A 293 25.25 0.97 3.51
C THR A 293 25.82 1.98 4.49
N GLU A 294 26.91 1.70 5.22
CA GLU A 294 27.59 2.65 6.12
C GLU A 294 28.30 3.78 5.36
N GLY A 295 28.67 3.56 4.08
CA GLY A 295 29.20 4.59 3.19
C GLY A 295 28.17 5.59 2.63
N GLN A 296 26.89 5.40 2.94
CA GLN A 296 25.78 6.26 2.52
C GLN A 296 24.95 6.62 3.76
N GLU A 297 24.97 7.87 4.22
CA GLU A 297 24.18 8.35 5.38
C GLU A 297 22.76 7.74 5.37
N PHE A 298 22.51 6.76 6.25
CA PHE A 298 21.31 5.93 6.19
C PHE A 298 20.41 6.16 7.40
N THR A 299 19.28 6.83 7.15
CA THR A 299 18.08 6.74 7.99
C THR A 299 17.12 5.76 7.33
N LEU A 300 16.62 4.77 8.08
CA LEU A 300 15.53 3.90 7.63
C LEU A 300 14.38 4.78 7.14
N PRO A 301 14.06 4.78 5.82
CA PRO A 301 12.96 5.60 5.33
C PRO A 301 11.67 4.92 5.74
N ASN A 302 10.92 5.51 6.68
CA ASN A 302 9.52 5.13 6.90
C ASN A 302 8.62 5.57 5.72
N HIS A 303 9.19 6.30 4.75
CA HIS A 303 8.54 6.79 3.55
C HIS A 303 9.57 7.02 2.43
N LEU A 304 9.16 6.86 1.17
CA LEU A 304 9.99 7.09 -0.03
C LEU A 304 10.20 8.56 -0.38
#